data_AF-A0A3C1VG70-F1
#
_entry.id   AF-A0A3C1VG70-F1
#
_cell.length_a   1.000
_cell.length_b   1.000
_cell.length_c   1.000
_cell.angle_alpha   90.00
_cell.angle_beta   90.00
_cell.angle_gamma   90.00
#
_symmetry.space_group_name_H-M   'P 1'
#
loop_
_entity.id
_entity.type
_entity.pdbx_description
1 polymer ?
#
loop_
_entity_poly.entity_id
_entity_poly.type
_entity_poly.pdbx_seq_one_letter_code
_entity_poly.pdbx_strand_id
1 'polypeptide(L)'
;QFLFAAMGMTVASILKLDEITCFENGVVSLNLPVCAQITGAKATRTTHPRVIRGLEKLGTLLAGGKDFKIRTPFFWHTKGDVVAEILKEKCGPLIASSRSCAGTILRSKIKPHCGVCSQCIDRRGGMIAAGAADFDPASSYEIDVFSDSLPKIVDKIMAAEFVNRAFELENFQNADEFIGEYPEVSLALPYMELDGGTRAGLAERILKLYKRHAVEVETALEKMQLAQAKAGRRGSLPADCLTRIMLDPASVTVVPAVPVNGHAIPATGAEPQNNPILPVPPYLLRRGVGLWKVVYDGNEGEIDLGRGISLVAYLLFNPPLGGLHGTELAKRVFGQEILQEASLGADSDSTRRKIEIEAIKWNSVMKDPEASESEKAEALEELQNLADALNVTRMNSEGGADKQVRAIRRAIDRLIEKLREAKDRQNNPHPALRAFGEHLHKHLWIPSSRFSGDSRSRARAGVAGQFTYERPADVVWVE
;
A
#
# COMPACT_ATOMS: atom_id res chain seq x y z
N GLN A 1 -8.75 3.38 -13.32
CA GLN A 1 -10.07 3.04 -13.89
C GLN A 1 -10.83 4.23 -14.46
N PHE A 2 -10.98 5.37 -13.78
CA PHE A 2 -11.74 6.51 -14.32
C PHE A 2 -11.33 6.92 -15.74
N LEU A 3 -10.01 7.04 -16.00
CA LEU A 3 -9.49 7.34 -17.34
C LEU A 3 -9.97 6.33 -18.40
N PHE A 4 -9.82 5.03 -18.14
CA PHE A 4 -10.22 3.98 -19.07
C PHE A 4 -11.73 3.93 -19.27
N ALA A 5 -12.51 4.10 -18.21
CA ALA A 5 -13.97 4.18 -18.30
C ALA A 5 -14.39 5.41 -19.12
N ALA A 6 -13.77 6.57 -18.90
CA ALA A 6 -14.03 7.78 -19.68
C ALA A 6 -13.73 7.58 -21.16
N MET A 7 -12.58 6.99 -21.49
CA MET A 7 -12.25 6.64 -22.88
C MET A 7 -13.27 5.67 -23.48
N GLY A 8 -13.65 4.63 -22.74
CA GLY A 8 -14.67 3.67 -23.15
C GLY A 8 -16.03 4.33 -23.41
N MET A 9 -16.47 5.21 -22.50
CA MET A 9 -17.71 5.97 -22.64
C MET A 9 -17.66 6.91 -23.85
N THR A 10 -16.53 7.57 -24.11
CA THR A 10 -16.37 8.42 -25.30
C THR A 10 -16.48 7.61 -26.58
N VAL A 11 -15.79 6.47 -26.67
CA VAL A 11 -15.85 5.59 -27.84
C VAL A 11 -17.25 5.02 -28.02
N ALA A 12 -17.90 4.55 -26.95
CA ALA A 12 -19.28 4.07 -26.98
C ALA A 12 -20.23 5.16 -27.50
N SER A 13 -20.10 6.39 -27.01
CA SER A 13 -20.90 7.54 -27.46
C SER A 13 -20.71 7.83 -28.97
N ILE A 14 -19.48 7.82 -29.47
CA ILE A 14 -19.16 7.99 -30.91
C ILE A 14 -19.84 6.89 -31.74
N LEU A 15 -19.79 5.66 -31.25
CA LEU A 15 -20.40 4.49 -31.90
C LEU A 15 -21.91 4.36 -31.65
N LYS A 16 -22.52 5.32 -30.94
CA LYS A 16 -23.94 5.31 -30.53
C LYS A 16 -24.32 4.07 -29.72
N LEU A 17 -23.38 3.55 -28.94
CA LEU A 17 -23.59 2.52 -27.93
C LEU A 17 -23.87 3.18 -26.58
N ASP A 18 -24.70 2.53 -25.79
CA ASP A 18 -25.14 2.92 -24.45
C ASP A 18 -24.52 2.04 -23.36
N GLU A 19 -23.59 1.16 -23.71
CA GLU A 19 -23.00 0.19 -22.79
C GLU A 19 -21.49 0.03 -23.01
N ILE A 20 -20.75 -0.12 -21.91
CA ILE A 20 -19.41 -0.71 -21.90
C ILE A 20 -19.33 -1.88 -20.92
N THR A 21 -18.38 -2.79 -21.14
CA THR A 21 -18.16 -3.93 -20.25
C THR A 21 -16.81 -3.81 -19.55
N CYS A 22 -16.79 -4.02 -18.23
CA CYS A 22 -15.60 -4.04 -17.39
C CYS A 22 -15.38 -5.46 -16.83
N PHE A 23 -14.32 -6.12 -17.29
CA PHE A 23 -14.00 -7.51 -16.95
C PHE A 23 -13.11 -7.64 -15.70
N GLU A 24 -13.53 -7.06 -14.58
CA GLU A 24 -12.86 -7.27 -13.29
C GLU A 24 -13.63 -8.27 -12.43
N ASN A 25 -12.89 -9.10 -11.69
CA ASN A 25 -13.45 -10.12 -10.82
C ASN A 25 -13.99 -9.53 -9.51
N GLY A 26 -14.84 -10.26 -8.79
CA GLY A 26 -15.52 -9.76 -7.60
C GLY A 26 -14.61 -9.49 -6.41
N VAL A 27 -13.61 -10.34 -6.20
CA VAL A 27 -12.64 -10.22 -5.09
C VAL A 27 -11.87 -8.91 -5.23
N VAL A 28 -11.37 -8.61 -6.43
CA VAL A 28 -10.65 -7.36 -6.72
C VAL A 28 -11.59 -6.15 -6.81
N SER A 29 -12.85 -6.34 -7.23
CA SER A 29 -13.83 -5.24 -7.29
C SER A 29 -14.23 -4.75 -5.89
N LEU A 30 -14.44 -5.66 -4.95
CA LEU A 30 -14.72 -5.34 -3.56
C LEU A 30 -13.44 -4.94 -2.80
N ASN A 31 -12.30 -5.57 -3.14
CA ASN A 31 -10.97 -5.32 -2.59
C ASN A 31 -11.01 -5.14 -1.07
N LEU A 32 -11.48 -6.18 -0.37
CA LEU A 32 -11.48 -6.18 1.08
C LEU A 32 -10.03 -6.12 1.60
N PRO A 33 -9.78 -5.43 2.72
CA PRO A 33 -8.42 -5.27 3.24
C PRO A 33 -7.70 -6.61 3.40
N VAL A 34 -6.48 -6.71 2.85
CA VAL A 34 -5.65 -7.91 3.03
C VAL A 34 -5.05 -7.97 4.42
N CYS A 35 -4.67 -6.82 4.96
CA CYS A 35 -4.27 -6.62 6.35
C CYS A 35 -4.47 -5.15 6.73
N ALA A 36 -4.38 -4.83 8.04
CA ALA A 36 -4.62 -3.48 8.55
C ALA A 36 -3.73 -2.39 7.90
N GLN A 37 -2.57 -2.77 7.37
CA GLN A 37 -1.61 -1.89 6.72
C GLN A 37 -1.98 -1.55 5.26
N ILE A 38 -2.93 -2.27 4.67
CA ILE A 38 -3.39 -2.16 3.28
C ILE A 38 -4.85 -1.73 3.28
N THR A 39 -5.07 -0.49 3.69
CA THR A 39 -6.38 0.17 3.75
C THR A 39 -6.34 1.51 2.99
N GLY A 40 -7.51 2.08 2.67
CA GLY A 40 -7.62 3.37 2.01
C GLY A 40 -6.99 3.39 0.62
N ALA A 41 -6.10 4.36 0.34
CA ALA A 41 -5.44 4.52 -0.96
C ALA A 41 -4.61 3.30 -1.40
N LYS A 42 -4.20 2.44 -0.45
CA LYS A 42 -3.48 1.19 -0.71
C LYS A 42 -4.41 0.03 -1.15
N ALA A 43 -5.72 0.16 -0.97
CA ALA A 43 -6.75 -0.78 -1.39
C ALA A 43 -7.72 -0.10 -2.37
N THR A 44 -7.22 0.29 -3.54
CA THR A 44 -8.05 0.98 -4.54
C THR A 44 -9.22 0.08 -5.00
N ARG A 45 -10.46 0.56 -4.85
CA ARG A 45 -11.68 -0.21 -5.22
C ARG A 45 -12.25 0.28 -6.54
N THR A 46 -11.46 0.16 -7.58
CA THR A 46 -11.68 0.93 -8.81
C THR A 46 -12.89 0.48 -9.65
N THR A 47 -13.36 -0.75 -9.43
CA THR A 47 -14.57 -1.34 -10.03
C THR A 47 -15.63 -1.68 -8.98
N HIS A 48 -15.54 -1.10 -7.78
CA HIS A 48 -16.51 -1.29 -6.72
C HIS A 48 -17.93 -0.91 -7.20
N PRO A 49 -19.00 -1.59 -6.75
CA PRO A 49 -20.37 -1.30 -7.18
C PRO A 49 -20.73 0.19 -7.10
N ARG A 50 -20.35 0.86 -6.00
CA ARG A 50 -20.51 2.33 -5.85
C ARG A 50 -19.83 3.14 -6.97
N VAL A 51 -18.62 2.75 -7.37
CA VAL A 51 -17.86 3.44 -8.43
C VAL A 51 -18.51 3.20 -9.79
N ILE A 52 -18.94 1.97 -10.06
CA ILE A 52 -19.65 1.60 -11.29
C ILE A 52 -20.94 2.41 -11.44
N ARG A 53 -21.80 2.43 -10.42
CA ARG A 53 -23.05 3.23 -10.43
C ARG A 53 -22.76 4.73 -10.58
N GLY A 54 -21.66 5.22 -10.00
CA GLY A 54 -21.22 6.62 -10.17
C GLY A 54 -20.79 6.94 -11.61
N LEU A 55 -20.06 6.03 -12.24
CA LEU A 55 -19.63 6.16 -13.64
C LEU A 55 -20.80 6.05 -14.62
N GLU A 56 -21.77 5.16 -14.38
CA GLU A 56 -23.00 5.09 -15.18
C GLU A 56 -23.79 6.39 -15.09
N LYS A 57 -23.96 6.94 -13.88
CA LYS A 57 -24.60 8.24 -13.70
C LYS A 57 -23.89 9.34 -14.48
N LEU A 58 -22.55 9.35 -14.48
CA LEU A 58 -21.77 10.29 -15.26
C LEU A 58 -21.97 10.07 -16.77
N GLY A 59 -21.91 8.84 -17.24
CA GLY A 59 -22.15 8.47 -18.64
C GLY A 59 -23.52 8.92 -19.13
N THR A 60 -24.57 8.67 -18.34
CA THR A 60 -25.95 9.11 -18.64
C THR A 60 -26.04 10.63 -18.77
N LEU A 61 -25.39 11.38 -17.88
CA LEU A 61 -25.36 12.85 -17.96
C LEU A 61 -24.66 13.34 -19.22
N LEU A 62 -23.53 12.73 -19.58
CA LEU A 62 -22.77 13.08 -20.79
C LEU A 62 -23.51 12.68 -22.07
N ALA A 63 -24.34 11.64 -22.03
CA ALA A 63 -25.16 11.17 -23.13
C ALA A 63 -26.49 11.93 -23.29
N GLY A 64 -26.63 13.11 -22.68
CA GLY A 64 -27.84 13.93 -22.77
C GLY A 64 -29.04 13.33 -22.06
N GLY A 65 -28.80 12.55 -20.99
CA GLY A 65 -29.84 11.90 -20.19
C GLY A 65 -30.26 10.51 -20.69
N LYS A 66 -29.66 9.99 -21.78
CA LYS A 66 -29.87 8.61 -22.22
C LYS A 66 -29.18 7.65 -21.26
N ASP A 67 -29.89 6.61 -20.84
CA ASP A 67 -29.38 5.62 -19.89
C ASP A 67 -28.10 4.97 -20.44
N PHE A 68 -27.04 4.99 -19.64
CA PHE A 68 -25.74 4.42 -19.99
C PHE A 68 -25.34 3.37 -18.95
N LYS A 69 -24.94 2.18 -19.39
CA LYS A 69 -24.65 1.02 -18.53
C LYS A 69 -23.20 0.61 -18.55
N ILE A 70 -22.75 0.07 -17.42
CA ILE A 70 -21.44 -0.56 -17.29
C ILE A 70 -21.65 -1.98 -16.76
N ARG A 71 -21.47 -2.97 -17.63
CA ARG A 71 -21.58 -4.38 -17.25
C ARG A 71 -20.32 -4.89 -16.58
N THR A 72 -20.49 -5.68 -15.51
CA THR A 72 -19.42 -6.32 -14.75
C THR A 72 -19.61 -7.85 -14.69
N PRO A 73 -19.47 -8.56 -15.82
CA PRO A 73 -19.84 -9.98 -15.93
C PRO A 73 -19.07 -10.89 -14.96
N PHE A 74 -17.84 -10.52 -14.61
CA PHE A 74 -17.00 -11.29 -13.70
C PHE A 74 -17.13 -10.89 -12.22
N PHE A 75 -18.08 -10.02 -11.86
CA PHE A 75 -18.26 -9.63 -10.46
C PHE A 75 -18.54 -10.82 -9.54
N TRP A 76 -19.16 -11.89 -10.02
CA TRP A 76 -19.41 -13.10 -9.22
C TRP A 76 -18.37 -14.19 -9.41
N HIS A 77 -17.23 -13.88 -10.01
CA HIS A 77 -16.13 -14.81 -10.27
C HIS A 77 -14.92 -14.46 -9.40
N THR A 78 -14.17 -15.48 -8.97
CA THR A 78 -12.79 -15.33 -8.48
C THR A 78 -11.80 -15.22 -9.65
N LYS A 79 -10.49 -15.06 -9.37
CA LYS A 79 -9.48 -15.08 -10.44
C LYS A 79 -9.41 -16.46 -11.10
N GLY A 80 -9.40 -17.53 -10.32
CA GLY A 80 -9.45 -18.91 -10.79
C GLY A 80 -10.70 -19.22 -11.59
N ASP A 81 -11.88 -18.74 -11.19
CA ASP A 81 -13.12 -18.88 -11.96
C ASP A 81 -12.96 -18.27 -13.38
N VAL A 82 -12.41 -17.05 -13.47
CA VAL A 82 -12.14 -16.37 -14.76
C VAL A 82 -11.14 -17.17 -15.61
N VAL A 83 -10.08 -17.69 -14.99
CA VAL A 83 -9.07 -18.50 -15.70
C VAL A 83 -9.67 -19.82 -16.19
N ALA A 84 -10.52 -20.47 -15.39
CA ALA A 84 -11.20 -21.69 -15.78
C ALA A 84 -12.12 -21.46 -17.01
N GLU A 85 -12.80 -20.31 -17.07
CA GLU A 85 -13.59 -19.91 -18.23
C GLU A 85 -12.71 -19.68 -19.48
N ILE A 86 -11.57 -19.01 -19.35
CA ILE A 86 -10.59 -18.84 -20.44
C ILE A 86 -10.11 -20.20 -20.97
N LEU A 87 -9.80 -21.16 -20.09
CA LEU A 87 -9.38 -22.50 -20.47
C LEU A 87 -10.51 -23.28 -21.17
N LYS A 88 -11.73 -23.18 -20.65
CA LYS A 88 -12.92 -23.80 -21.24
C LYS A 88 -13.14 -23.34 -22.68
N GLU A 89 -12.95 -22.05 -22.95
CA GLU A 89 -13.04 -21.45 -24.29
C GLU A 89 -11.77 -21.68 -25.15
N LYS A 90 -10.82 -22.49 -24.68
CA LYS A 90 -9.54 -22.81 -25.36
C LYS A 90 -8.66 -21.58 -25.65
N CYS A 91 -8.79 -20.55 -24.83
CA CYS A 91 -8.08 -19.28 -24.94
C CYS A 91 -6.83 -19.21 -24.04
N GLY A 92 -6.37 -20.34 -23.48
CA GLY A 92 -5.20 -20.42 -22.59
C GLY A 92 -3.96 -19.66 -23.08
N PRO A 93 -3.55 -19.75 -24.37
CA PRO A 93 -2.40 -19.01 -24.89
C PRO A 93 -2.48 -17.48 -24.72
N LEU A 94 -3.67 -16.89 -24.58
CA LEU A 94 -3.82 -15.45 -24.35
C LEU A 94 -3.33 -15.01 -22.96
N ILE A 95 -3.27 -15.92 -21.99
CA ILE A 95 -2.83 -15.64 -20.62
C ILE A 95 -1.44 -15.01 -20.60
N ALA A 96 -0.50 -15.53 -21.42
CA ALA A 96 0.87 -15.04 -21.50
C ALA A 96 0.98 -13.58 -21.99
N SER A 97 -0.03 -13.10 -22.73
CA SER A 97 -0.09 -11.72 -23.23
C SER A 97 -0.74 -10.72 -22.26
N SER A 98 -1.42 -11.23 -21.23
CA SER A 98 -2.15 -10.41 -20.26
C SER A 98 -1.24 -9.90 -19.14
N ARG A 99 -1.65 -8.80 -18.49
CA ARG A 99 -0.91 -8.20 -17.37
C ARG A 99 -1.86 -7.87 -16.24
N SER A 100 -1.51 -8.29 -15.02
CA SER A 100 -2.30 -8.05 -13.79
C SER A 100 -1.53 -7.21 -12.77
N CYS A 101 -0.23 -7.00 -12.96
CA CYS A 101 0.60 -6.29 -11.98
C CYS A 101 0.12 -4.86 -11.75
N ALA A 102 0.04 -4.43 -10.48
CA ALA A 102 -0.31 -3.04 -10.14
C ALA A 102 0.79 -2.02 -10.52
N GLY A 103 2.05 -2.45 -10.57
CA GLY A 103 3.20 -1.59 -10.89
C GLY A 103 3.50 -1.48 -12.39
N THR A 104 2.50 -1.21 -13.24
CA THR A 104 2.60 -1.36 -14.71
C THR A 104 3.66 -0.48 -15.40
N ILE A 105 3.98 0.69 -14.84
CA ILE A 105 4.87 1.69 -15.48
C ILE A 105 6.35 1.27 -15.45
N LEU A 106 6.75 0.41 -14.51
CA LEU A 106 8.15 0.04 -14.27
C LEU A 106 8.51 -1.39 -14.72
N ARG A 107 7.69 -2.05 -15.56
CA ARG A 107 7.87 -3.47 -15.92
C ARG A 107 8.30 -3.69 -17.36
N SER A 108 9.24 -4.61 -17.55
CA SER A 108 9.69 -5.02 -18.87
C SER A 108 8.65 -5.90 -19.57
N LYS A 109 8.79 -6.09 -20.89
CA LYS A 109 7.96 -7.05 -21.62
C LYS A 109 8.27 -8.50 -21.28
N ILE A 110 9.49 -8.78 -20.79
CA ILE A 110 9.97 -10.13 -20.44
C ILE A 110 9.44 -10.55 -19.06
N LYS A 111 9.46 -9.63 -18.10
CA LYS A 111 8.96 -9.83 -16.73
C LYS A 111 7.86 -8.81 -16.41
N PRO A 112 6.65 -8.99 -16.96
CA PRO A 112 5.56 -8.04 -16.78
C PRO A 112 4.99 -8.03 -15.35
N HIS A 113 5.30 -9.05 -14.54
CA HIS A 113 4.78 -9.19 -13.18
C HIS A 113 5.88 -9.02 -12.12
N CYS A 114 5.59 -8.27 -11.05
CA CYS A 114 6.53 -8.14 -9.92
C CYS A 114 6.51 -9.35 -8.99
N GLY A 115 5.40 -10.10 -8.95
CA GLY A 115 5.22 -11.26 -8.07
C GLY A 115 4.77 -10.96 -6.64
N VAL A 116 5.07 -9.78 -6.12
CA VAL A 116 4.88 -9.47 -4.68
C VAL A 116 3.67 -8.58 -4.37
N CYS A 117 3.04 -7.95 -5.38
CA CYS A 117 1.81 -7.18 -5.14
C CYS A 117 0.59 -8.10 -5.09
N SER A 118 -0.50 -7.68 -4.43
CA SER A 118 -1.77 -8.44 -4.31
C SER A 118 -2.22 -9.03 -5.64
N GLN A 119 -2.21 -8.23 -6.70
CA GLN A 119 -2.69 -8.64 -8.01
C GLN A 119 -1.80 -9.69 -8.69
N CYS A 120 -0.50 -9.74 -8.37
CA CYS A 120 0.41 -10.77 -8.88
C CYS A 120 0.27 -12.06 -8.08
N ILE A 121 0.08 -11.96 -6.75
CA ILE A 121 -0.16 -13.11 -5.87
C ILE A 121 -1.49 -13.78 -6.25
N ASP A 122 -2.56 -12.99 -6.36
CA ASP A 122 -3.88 -13.45 -6.80
C ASP A 122 -3.85 -14.10 -8.18
N ARG A 123 -3.17 -13.46 -9.15
CA ARG A 123 -2.95 -14.06 -10.47
C ARG A 123 -2.23 -15.40 -10.36
N ARG A 124 -1.09 -15.44 -9.67
CA ARG A 124 -0.25 -16.64 -9.59
C ARG A 124 -1.04 -17.79 -8.95
N GLY A 125 -1.74 -17.50 -7.84
CA GLY A 125 -2.63 -18.45 -7.17
C GLY A 125 -3.73 -18.95 -8.08
N GLY A 126 -4.51 -18.06 -8.69
CA GLY A 126 -5.62 -18.42 -9.58
C GLY A 126 -5.19 -19.25 -10.79
N MET A 127 -4.02 -18.95 -11.39
CA MET A 127 -3.46 -19.76 -12.48
C MET A 127 -3.12 -21.18 -12.05
N ILE A 128 -2.49 -21.35 -10.88
CA ILE A 128 -2.12 -22.68 -10.34
C ILE A 128 -3.37 -23.46 -9.94
N ALA A 129 -4.31 -22.81 -9.25
CA ALA A 129 -5.56 -23.41 -8.81
C ALA A 129 -6.39 -23.94 -10.00
N ALA A 130 -6.55 -23.13 -11.04
CA ALA A 130 -7.29 -23.48 -12.26
C ALA A 130 -6.52 -24.42 -13.21
N GLY A 131 -5.27 -24.78 -12.93
CA GLY A 131 -4.47 -25.65 -13.79
C GLY A 131 -3.95 -24.98 -15.07
N ALA A 132 -3.82 -23.65 -15.05
CA ALA A 132 -3.31 -22.83 -16.15
C ALA A 132 -1.82 -22.44 -16.01
N ALA A 133 -1.10 -23.00 -15.04
CA ALA A 133 0.28 -22.61 -14.73
C ALA A 133 1.23 -22.71 -15.94
N ASP A 134 0.98 -23.63 -16.87
CA ASP A 134 1.78 -23.79 -18.10
C ASP A 134 1.66 -22.58 -19.04
N PHE A 135 0.55 -21.85 -18.99
CA PHE A 135 0.33 -20.61 -19.75
C PHE A 135 0.83 -19.36 -19.02
N ASP A 136 1.29 -19.49 -17.78
CA ASP A 136 1.77 -18.41 -16.92
C ASP A 136 3.11 -18.82 -16.28
N PRO A 137 4.21 -18.86 -17.06
CA PRO A 137 5.48 -19.38 -16.56
C PRO A 137 6.07 -18.49 -15.47
N ALA A 138 6.74 -19.08 -14.48
CA ALA A 138 7.41 -18.37 -13.39
C ALA A 138 8.42 -17.31 -13.91
N SER A 139 9.03 -17.55 -15.07
CA SER A 139 9.94 -16.59 -15.73
C SER A 139 9.29 -15.25 -16.11
N SER A 140 7.97 -15.16 -16.17
CA SER A 140 7.21 -13.92 -16.39
C SER A 140 7.17 -13.01 -15.15
N TYR A 141 7.69 -13.49 -14.03
CA TYR A 141 7.74 -12.80 -12.75
C TYR A 141 9.16 -12.33 -12.41
N GLU A 142 9.27 -11.15 -11.80
CA GLU A 142 10.52 -10.70 -11.18
C GLU A 142 10.89 -11.60 -10.01
N ILE A 143 9.90 -11.94 -9.19
CA ILE A 143 9.96 -12.85 -8.05
C ILE A 143 8.78 -13.81 -8.18
N ASP A 144 8.99 -15.11 -8.30
CA ASP A 144 7.91 -16.08 -8.12
C ASP A 144 7.63 -16.26 -6.62
N VAL A 145 6.52 -15.71 -6.13
CA VAL A 145 6.23 -15.60 -4.69
C VAL A 145 6.28 -16.95 -3.95
N PHE A 146 5.96 -18.05 -4.63
CA PHE A 146 5.98 -19.39 -4.07
C PHE A 146 7.38 -20.03 -4.01
N SER A 147 8.33 -19.57 -4.83
CA SER A 147 9.60 -20.28 -5.05
C SER A 147 10.83 -19.45 -4.70
N ASP A 148 10.77 -18.14 -4.94
CA ASP A 148 11.89 -17.24 -4.81
C ASP A 148 11.94 -16.59 -3.42
N SER A 149 13.12 -16.10 -3.04
CA SER A 149 13.31 -15.36 -1.79
C SER A 149 12.55 -14.03 -1.82
N LEU A 150 11.88 -13.69 -0.72
CA LEU A 150 11.17 -12.42 -0.52
C LEU A 150 11.99 -11.49 0.38
N PRO A 151 13.07 -10.82 -0.08
CA PRO A 151 14.01 -10.16 0.83
C PRO A 151 13.41 -9.00 1.64
N LYS A 152 12.33 -8.37 1.16
CA LYS A 152 11.70 -7.23 1.82
C LYS A 152 10.63 -7.73 2.80
N ILE A 153 10.67 -7.22 4.03
CA ILE A 153 9.68 -7.54 5.07
C ILE A 153 8.24 -7.25 4.63
N VAL A 154 8.03 -6.16 3.88
CA VAL A 154 6.71 -5.79 3.37
C VAL A 154 6.16 -6.80 2.36
N ASP A 155 7.03 -7.43 1.57
CA ASP A 155 6.62 -8.43 0.58
C ASP A 155 6.29 -9.77 1.29
N LYS A 156 7.05 -10.13 2.33
CA LYS A 156 6.76 -11.28 3.20
C LYS A 156 5.39 -11.13 3.88
N ILE A 157 5.16 -9.98 4.51
CA ILE A 157 3.88 -9.67 5.16
C ILE A 157 2.76 -9.73 4.13
N MET A 158 2.92 -9.06 2.97
CA MET A 158 1.89 -9.07 1.93
C MET A 158 1.51 -10.48 1.48
N ALA A 159 2.51 -11.34 1.24
CA ALA A 159 2.27 -12.70 0.78
C ALA A 159 1.65 -13.58 1.86
N ALA A 160 2.15 -13.53 3.09
CA ALA A 160 1.62 -14.29 4.21
C ALA A 160 0.19 -13.86 4.57
N GLU A 161 -0.07 -12.56 4.68
CA GLU A 161 -1.40 -12.02 5.01
C GLU A 161 -2.43 -12.30 3.91
N PHE A 162 -2.00 -12.34 2.65
CA PHE A 162 -2.89 -12.73 1.55
C PHE A 162 -3.43 -14.16 1.73
N VAL A 163 -2.59 -15.08 2.20
CA VAL A 163 -2.95 -16.47 2.48
C VAL A 163 -3.69 -16.61 3.81
N ASN A 164 -3.21 -15.98 4.88
CA ASN A 164 -3.87 -16.02 6.19
C ASN A 164 -5.31 -15.53 6.11
N ARG A 165 -5.54 -14.43 5.38
CA ARG A 165 -6.89 -13.92 5.14
C ARG A 165 -7.79 -14.93 4.42
N ALA A 166 -7.24 -15.71 3.47
CA ALA A 166 -8.01 -16.76 2.81
C ALA A 166 -8.48 -17.81 3.84
N PHE A 167 -7.61 -18.24 4.74
CA PHE A 167 -7.97 -19.18 5.81
C PHE A 167 -9.00 -18.58 6.79
N GLU A 168 -8.87 -17.31 7.16
CA GLU A 168 -9.87 -16.63 7.99
C GLU A 168 -11.24 -16.58 7.32
N LEU A 169 -11.28 -16.25 6.02
CA LEU A 169 -12.51 -16.13 5.24
C LEU A 169 -13.32 -17.42 5.13
N GLU A 170 -12.63 -18.57 5.14
CA GLU A 170 -13.27 -19.87 5.12
C GLU A 170 -14.08 -20.14 6.41
N ASN A 171 -13.60 -19.62 7.54
CA ASN A 171 -14.11 -19.90 8.88
C ASN A 171 -15.40 -19.14 9.24
N PHE A 172 -15.75 -18.06 8.54
CA PHE A 172 -17.00 -17.33 8.81
C PHE A 172 -18.23 -18.21 8.57
N GLN A 173 -19.14 -18.29 9.54
CA GLN A 173 -20.31 -19.17 9.42
C GLN A 173 -21.46 -18.54 8.64
N ASN A 174 -21.57 -17.21 8.70
CA ASN A 174 -22.68 -16.45 8.14
C ASN A 174 -22.24 -15.04 7.72
N ALA A 175 -23.10 -14.36 6.95
CA ALA A 175 -22.84 -13.02 6.46
C ALA A 175 -22.68 -11.97 7.58
N ASP A 176 -23.29 -12.15 8.75
CA ASP A 176 -23.23 -11.17 9.84
C ASP A 176 -21.84 -11.13 10.48
N GLU A 177 -21.25 -12.29 10.77
CA GLU A 177 -19.85 -12.40 11.23
C GLU A 177 -18.89 -11.80 10.19
N PHE A 178 -19.09 -12.14 8.93
CA PHE A 178 -18.28 -11.65 7.82
C PHE A 178 -18.38 -10.12 7.66
N ILE A 179 -19.57 -9.53 7.79
CA ILE A 179 -19.77 -8.08 7.77
C ILE A 179 -19.17 -7.41 9.01
N GLY A 180 -19.24 -8.07 10.17
CA GLY A 180 -18.61 -7.61 11.40
C GLY A 180 -17.11 -7.40 11.22
N GLU A 181 -16.44 -8.34 10.54
CA GLU A 181 -15.01 -8.23 10.23
C GLU A 181 -14.72 -7.33 9.03
N TYR A 182 -15.56 -7.36 8.01
CA TYR A 182 -15.42 -6.59 6.77
C TYR A 182 -16.61 -5.65 6.52
N PRO A 183 -16.72 -4.53 7.26
CA PRO A 183 -17.82 -3.57 7.12
C PRO A 183 -17.95 -3.00 5.71
N GLU A 184 -16.90 -3.07 4.89
CA GLU A 184 -16.94 -2.55 3.54
C GLU A 184 -17.83 -3.36 2.58
N VAL A 185 -18.16 -4.59 2.95
CA VAL A 185 -19.23 -5.36 2.31
C VAL A 185 -20.54 -4.59 2.39
N SER A 186 -20.90 -4.11 3.58
CA SER A 186 -22.11 -3.31 3.79
C SER A 186 -22.12 -2.00 3.01
N LEU A 187 -20.95 -1.43 2.72
CA LEU A 187 -20.83 -0.23 1.87
C LEU A 187 -21.10 -0.52 0.39
N ALA A 188 -20.95 -1.77 -0.05
CA ALA A 188 -21.22 -2.19 -1.42
C ALA A 188 -22.70 -2.48 -1.68
N LEU A 189 -23.39 -3.11 -0.72
CA LEU A 189 -24.76 -3.63 -0.87
C LEU A 189 -25.78 -2.62 -1.44
N PRO A 190 -25.79 -1.32 -1.05
CA PRO A 190 -26.76 -0.35 -1.59
C PRO A 190 -26.65 -0.09 -3.08
N TYR A 191 -25.52 -0.47 -3.70
CA TYR A 191 -25.20 -0.20 -5.10
C TYR A 191 -25.28 -1.46 -5.98
N MET A 192 -25.70 -2.58 -5.41
CA MET A 192 -25.79 -3.87 -6.09
C MET A 192 -27.24 -4.19 -6.45
N GLU A 193 -27.41 -4.87 -7.59
CA GLU A 193 -28.73 -5.33 -8.04
C GLU A 193 -29.20 -6.49 -7.16
N LEU A 194 -30.46 -6.42 -6.73
CA LEU A 194 -31.04 -7.43 -5.84
C LEU A 194 -31.51 -8.68 -6.59
N ASP A 195 -31.78 -8.60 -7.90
CA ASP A 195 -32.27 -9.71 -8.74
C ASP A 195 -33.41 -10.52 -8.08
N GLY A 196 -34.37 -9.82 -7.45
CA GLY A 196 -35.49 -10.44 -6.72
C GLY A 196 -35.16 -10.98 -5.32
N GLY A 197 -33.92 -10.80 -4.85
CA GLY A 197 -33.44 -11.20 -3.53
C GLY A 197 -33.41 -10.07 -2.48
N THR A 198 -32.76 -10.34 -1.35
CA THR A 198 -32.61 -9.41 -0.22
C THR A 198 -31.15 -8.95 -0.09
N ARG A 199 -30.92 -7.83 0.63
CA ARG A 199 -29.55 -7.38 0.94
C ARG A 199 -28.77 -8.40 1.77
N ALA A 200 -29.45 -9.09 2.68
CA ALA A 200 -28.87 -10.22 3.42
C ALA A 200 -28.45 -11.35 2.46
N GLY A 201 -29.30 -11.69 1.49
CA GLY A 201 -28.97 -12.67 0.45
C GLY A 201 -27.77 -12.24 -0.42
N LEU A 202 -27.61 -10.96 -0.71
CA LEU A 202 -26.42 -10.44 -1.39
C LEU A 202 -25.16 -10.57 -0.54
N ALA A 203 -25.23 -10.25 0.75
CA ALA A 203 -24.11 -10.42 1.67
C ALA A 203 -23.67 -11.89 1.75
N GLU A 204 -24.62 -12.82 1.84
CA GLU A 204 -24.37 -14.26 1.77
C GLU A 204 -23.72 -14.68 0.45
N ARG A 205 -24.14 -14.09 -0.67
CA ARG A 205 -23.54 -14.37 -1.98
C ARG A 205 -22.11 -13.84 -2.08
N ILE A 206 -21.80 -12.70 -1.46
CA ILE A 206 -20.43 -12.17 -1.37
C ILE A 206 -19.58 -13.08 -0.48
N LEU A 207 -20.09 -13.52 0.67
CA LEU A 207 -19.38 -14.49 1.52
C LEU A 207 -19.04 -15.76 0.74
N LYS A 208 -20.00 -16.31 -0.01
CA LYS A 208 -19.77 -17.48 -0.88
C LYS A 208 -18.68 -17.24 -1.93
N LEU A 209 -18.61 -16.03 -2.52
CA LEU A 209 -17.54 -15.66 -3.44
C LEU A 209 -16.17 -15.69 -2.73
N TYR A 210 -16.06 -15.11 -1.54
CA TYR A 210 -14.81 -15.09 -0.79
C TYR A 210 -14.40 -16.47 -0.26
N LYS A 211 -15.36 -17.34 0.08
CA LYS A 211 -15.06 -18.75 0.41
C LYS A 211 -14.51 -19.51 -0.79
N ARG A 212 -15.04 -19.29 -2.00
CA ARG A 212 -14.44 -19.86 -3.22
C ARG A 212 -13.03 -19.32 -3.46
N HIS A 213 -12.80 -18.04 -3.20
CA HIS A 213 -11.46 -17.44 -3.28
C HIS A 213 -10.49 -18.06 -2.27
N ALA A 214 -10.96 -18.36 -1.05
CA ALA A 214 -10.17 -19.04 -0.04
C ALA A 214 -9.69 -20.41 -0.52
N VAL A 215 -10.62 -21.25 -1.00
CA VAL A 215 -10.33 -22.57 -1.57
C VAL A 215 -9.34 -22.47 -2.74
N GLU A 216 -9.48 -21.45 -3.59
CA GLU A 216 -8.54 -21.20 -4.69
C GLU A 216 -7.11 -20.95 -4.20
N VAL A 217 -6.95 -20.08 -3.21
CA VAL A 217 -5.65 -19.74 -2.62
C VAL A 217 -5.02 -20.95 -1.94
N GLU A 218 -5.80 -21.70 -1.17
CA GLU A 218 -5.35 -22.92 -0.49
C GLU A 218 -4.93 -23.99 -1.51
N THR A 219 -5.75 -24.26 -2.53
CA THR A 219 -5.43 -25.21 -3.60
C THR A 219 -4.11 -24.86 -4.29
N ALA A 220 -3.85 -23.56 -4.53
CA ALA A 220 -2.61 -23.12 -5.13
C ALA A 220 -1.40 -23.37 -4.22
N LEU A 221 -1.55 -23.06 -2.92
CA LEU A 221 -0.51 -23.29 -1.93
C LEU A 221 -0.17 -24.78 -1.80
N GLU A 222 -1.18 -25.64 -1.67
CA GLU A 222 -1.00 -27.10 -1.56
C GLU A 222 -0.28 -27.68 -2.78
N LYS A 223 -0.72 -27.29 -3.99
CA LYS A 223 -0.08 -27.72 -5.25
C LYS A 223 1.39 -27.32 -5.28
N MET A 224 1.72 -26.10 -4.84
CA MET A 224 3.11 -25.62 -4.79
C MET A 224 3.94 -26.34 -3.72
N GLN A 225 3.38 -26.55 -2.53
CA GLN A 225 4.03 -27.32 -1.47
C GLN A 225 4.35 -28.75 -1.91
N LEU A 226 3.40 -29.42 -2.57
CA LEU A 226 3.59 -30.77 -3.12
C LEU A 226 4.66 -30.78 -4.22
N ALA A 227 4.59 -29.85 -5.17
CA ALA A 227 5.57 -29.72 -6.26
C ALA A 227 6.99 -29.45 -5.73
N GLN A 228 7.11 -28.70 -4.63
CA GLN A 228 8.39 -28.28 -4.04
C GLN A 228 8.85 -29.17 -2.89
N ALA A 229 8.11 -30.22 -2.52
CA ALA A 229 8.40 -31.04 -1.34
C ALA A 229 9.83 -31.62 -1.33
N LYS A 230 10.36 -32.02 -2.50
CA LYS A 230 11.74 -32.51 -2.64
C LYS A 230 12.78 -31.40 -2.43
N ALA A 231 12.53 -30.20 -2.94
CA ALA A 231 13.40 -29.04 -2.78
C ALA A 231 13.42 -28.58 -1.32
N GLY A 232 12.25 -28.53 -0.67
CA GLY A 232 12.11 -28.24 0.75
C GLY A 232 12.91 -29.20 1.63
N ARG A 233 12.77 -30.52 1.43
CA ARG A 233 13.53 -31.53 2.21
C ARG A 233 15.05 -31.46 2.01
N ARG A 234 15.51 -30.94 0.86
CA ARG A 234 16.94 -30.78 0.55
C ARG A 234 17.50 -29.43 0.97
N GLY A 235 16.69 -28.55 1.58
CA GLY A 235 17.10 -27.20 1.96
C GLY A 235 17.44 -26.29 0.76
N SER A 236 16.98 -26.64 -0.45
CA SER A 236 17.26 -25.86 -1.66
C SER A 236 16.19 -24.80 -1.97
N LEU A 237 15.17 -24.68 -1.11
CA LEU A 237 14.11 -23.69 -1.21
C LEU A 237 14.40 -22.56 -0.21
N PRO A 238 14.37 -21.27 -0.61
CA PRO A 238 14.62 -20.15 0.29
C PRO A 238 13.68 -20.19 1.51
N ALA A 239 14.23 -19.95 2.70
CA ALA A 239 13.44 -19.96 3.94
C ALA A 239 12.33 -18.90 3.95
N ASP A 240 12.48 -17.84 3.17
CA ASP A 240 11.57 -16.72 3.09
C ASP A 240 10.78 -16.63 1.78
N CYS A 241 10.64 -17.73 1.05
CA CYS A 241 9.60 -17.85 0.02
C CYS A 241 8.23 -18.15 0.68
N LEU A 242 7.12 -17.85 0.00
CA LEU A 242 5.78 -18.04 0.56
C LEU A 242 5.52 -19.50 0.97
N THR A 243 5.93 -20.47 0.15
CA THR A 243 5.72 -21.89 0.47
C THR A 243 6.35 -22.28 1.81
N ARG A 244 7.56 -21.77 2.11
CA ARG A 244 8.25 -22.04 3.39
C ARG A 244 7.64 -21.25 4.54
N ILE A 245 7.31 -19.98 4.31
CA ILE A 245 6.64 -19.13 5.30
C ILE A 245 5.36 -19.80 5.82
N MET A 246 4.55 -20.38 4.92
CA MET A 246 3.29 -21.02 5.32
C MET A 246 3.45 -22.42 5.94
N LEU A 247 4.57 -23.12 5.71
CA LEU A 247 4.85 -24.44 6.31
C LEU A 247 5.45 -24.35 7.71
N ASP A 248 6.22 -23.29 7.96
CA ASP A 248 6.91 -23.08 9.23
C ASP A 248 6.87 -21.58 9.59
N PRO A 249 5.72 -21.10 10.11
CA PRO A 249 5.53 -19.70 10.45
C PRO A 249 6.54 -19.19 11.51
N ALA A 250 7.13 -20.11 12.29
CA ALA A 250 8.13 -19.80 13.31
C ALA A 250 9.56 -19.63 12.74
N SER A 251 9.84 -20.19 11.56
CA SER A 251 11.17 -20.07 10.90
C SER A 251 11.45 -18.71 10.27
N VAL A 252 10.43 -17.86 10.13
CA VAL A 252 10.57 -16.47 9.73
C VAL A 252 10.04 -15.63 10.87
N THR A 253 10.89 -14.78 11.47
CA THR A 253 10.45 -13.81 12.48
C THR A 253 9.60 -12.75 11.79
N VAL A 254 8.34 -13.08 11.52
CA VAL A 254 7.30 -12.13 11.17
C VAL A 254 6.58 -11.84 12.48
N VAL A 255 6.64 -10.59 12.94
CA VAL A 255 5.80 -10.15 14.06
C VAL A 255 4.36 -10.47 13.67
N PRO A 256 3.59 -11.23 14.50
CA PRO A 256 2.25 -11.64 14.12
C PRO A 256 1.42 -10.41 13.79
N ALA A 257 0.79 -10.41 12.62
CA ALA A 257 -0.24 -9.44 12.31
C ALA A 257 -1.37 -9.63 13.34
N VAL A 258 -1.76 -8.55 13.97
CA VAL A 258 -2.94 -8.54 14.84
C VAL A 258 -4.16 -8.68 13.92
N PRO A 259 -5.06 -9.65 14.15
CA PRO A 259 -6.31 -9.77 13.42
C PRO A 259 -7.06 -8.43 13.44
N VAL A 260 -7.73 -8.09 12.34
CA VAL A 260 -8.34 -6.78 12.14
C VAL A 260 -9.37 -6.48 13.24
N ASN A 261 -10.03 -7.49 13.82
CA ASN A 261 -10.65 -7.42 15.13
C ASN A 261 -10.29 -8.64 15.99
N GLY A 262 -9.89 -8.41 17.25
CA GLY A 262 -9.27 -9.42 18.11
C GLY A 262 -10.17 -10.57 18.56
N HIS A 263 -10.45 -11.51 17.66
CA HIS A 263 -11.05 -12.80 17.98
C HIS A 263 -9.95 -13.86 18.09
N ALA A 264 -9.90 -14.50 19.25
CA ALA A 264 -9.01 -15.63 19.51
C ALA A 264 -9.50 -16.87 18.74
N ILE A 265 -8.58 -17.56 18.07
CA ILE A 265 -8.77 -18.91 17.57
C ILE A 265 -9.07 -19.82 18.78
N PRO A 266 -10.10 -20.70 18.75
CA PRO A 266 -10.37 -21.60 19.86
C PRO A 266 -9.22 -22.61 19.97
N ALA A 267 -8.41 -22.46 21.00
CA ALA A 267 -7.37 -23.41 21.35
C ALA A 267 -8.03 -24.71 21.82
N THR A 268 -7.75 -25.80 21.11
CA THR A 268 -8.03 -27.15 21.59
C THR A 268 -7.22 -27.44 22.83
N GLY A 269 -7.92 -27.55 23.97
CA GLY A 269 -7.60 -28.35 25.14
C GLY A 269 -6.13 -28.42 25.58
N ALA A 270 -5.67 -27.43 26.33
CA ALA A 270 -4.65 -27.62 27.37
C ALA A 270 -4.88 -26.57 28.47
N GLU A 271 -4.92 -27.03 29.73
CA GLU A 271 -5.23 -26.22 30.91
C GLU A 271 -4.29 -25.00 31.08
N PRO A 272 -4.79 -23.88 31.65
CA PRO A 272 -4.01 -22.64 31.75
C PRO A 272 -2.95 -22.76 32.84
N GLN A 273 -1.69 -22.88 32.42
CA GLN A 273 -0.56 -22.60 33.30
C GLN A 273 -0.43 -21.08 33.48
N ASN A 274 -0.40 -20.71 34.75
CA ASN A 274 -0.30 -19.37 35.30
C ASN A 274 0.88 -18.59 34.68
N ASN A 275 0.59 -17.68 33.74
CA ASN A 275 1.62 -16.85 33.10
C ASN A 275 1.82 -15.60 33.97
N PRO A 276 3.04 -15.28 34.43
CA PRO A 276 3.27 -14.11 35.28
C PRO A 276 2.99 -12.82 34.49
N ILE A 277 2.20 -11.92 35.07
CA ILE A 277 1.96 -10.57 34.55
C ILE A 277 3.32 -9.85 34.55
N LEU A 278 3.93 -9.68 33.38
CA LEU A 278 5.12 -8.85 33.23
C LEU A 278 4.75 -7.39 33.55
N PRO A 279 5.57 -6.65 34.32
CA PRO A 279 5.30 -5.25 34.64
C PRO A 279 5.30 -4.41 33.37
N VAL A 280 4.28 -3.55 33.21
CA VAL A 280 4.21 -2.60 32.09
C VAL A 280 5.42 -1.66 32.19
N PRO A 281 6.22 -1.51 31.12
CA PRO A 281 7.40 -0.64 31.16
C PRO A 281 6.97 0.81 31.39
N PRO A 282 7.77 1.61 32.13
CA PRO A 282 7.42 2.98 32.50
C PRO A 282 7.30 3.91 31.28
N TYR A 283 7.93 3.57 30.17
CA TYR A 283 7.88 4.32 28.91
C TYR A 283 7.53 3.38 27.75
N LEU A 284 6.26 3.38 27.35
CA LEU A 284 5.74 2.58 26.25
C LEU A 284 5.15 3.52 25.20
N LEU A 285 5.46 3.30 23.93
CA LEU A 285 4.74 3.93 22.83
C LEU A 285 4.37 2.88 21.79
N ARG A 286 3.15 2.37 21.89
CA ARG A 286 2.69 1.26 21.08
C ARG A 286 1.62 1.69 20.10
N ARG A 287 1.78 1.32 18.83
CA ARG A 287 0.74 1.54 17.83
C ARG A 287 -0.37 0.49 17.97
N GLY A 288 -1.58 0.93 18.27
CA GLY A 288 -2.80 0.11 18.29
C GLY A 288 -3.68 0.31 17.05
N VAL A 289 -4.82 -0.38 17.03
CA VAL A 289 -5.85 -0.24 15.99
C VAL A 289 -6.66 1.02 16.28
N GLY A 290 -6.41 2.10 15.53
CA GLY A 290 -7.16 3.37 15.66
C GLY A 290 -6.52 4.43 16.57
N LEU A 291 -5.63 4.03 17.47
CA LEU A 291 -4.97 4.91 18.45
C LEU A 291 -3.56 4.40 18.79
N TRP A 292 -2.71 5.28 19.31
CA TRP A 292 -1.44 4.96 19.93
C TRP A 292 -1.64 4.89 21.44
N LYS A 293 -1.20 3.80 22.05
CA LYS A 293 -1.10 3.69 23.51
C LYS A 293 0.24 4.29 23.93
N VAL A 294 0.19 5.23 24.87
CA VAL A 294 1.38 5.78 25.52
C VAL A 294 1.34 5.43 27.01
N VAL A 295 2.46 4.95 27.54
CA VAL A 295 2.73 4.88 28.97
C VAL A 295 3.88 5.82 29.24
N TYR A 296 3.68 6.76 30.15
CA TYR A 296 4.71 7.71 30.57
C TYR A 296 4.80 7.74 32.08
N ASP A 297 5.96 7.34 32.61
CA ASP A 297 6.20 7.17 34.04
C ASP A 297 5.11 6.34 34.72
N GLY A 298 4.73 5.22 34.08
CA GLY A 298 3.71 4.28 34.56
C GLY A 298 2.25 4.74 34.36
N ASN A 299 2.01 5.96 33.89
CA ASN A 299 0.66 6.45 33.60
C ASN A 299 0.28 6.17 32.15
N GLU A 300 -0.94 5.66 31.90
CA GLU A 300 -1.40 5.33 30.55
C GLU A 300 -2.21 6.46 29.91
N GLY A 301 -2.12 6.59 28.59
CA GLY A 301 -2.94 7.49 27.77
C GLY A 301 -3.08 6.99 26.33
N GLU A 302 -4.03 7.56 25.60
CA GLU A 302 -4.34 7.20 24.22
C GLU A 302 -4.25 8.43 23.31
N ILE A 303 -3.67 8.27 22.13
CA ILE A 303 -3.48 9.32 21.14
C ILE A 303 -4.07 8.88 19.80
N ASP A 304 -4.96 9.67 19.22
CA ASP A 304 -5.52 9.38 17.89
C ASP A 304 -4.42 9.18 16.84
N LEU A 305 -4.67 8.28 15.87
CA LEU A 305 -3.79 8.12 14.72
C LEU A 305 -3.61 9.45 13.98
N GLY A 306 -2.35 9.78 13.68
CA GLY A 306 -2.02 11.00 12.94
C GLY A 306 -0.60 11.03 12.39
N ARG A 307 -0.37 11.89 11.40
CA ARG A 307 0.95 12.09 10.79
C ARG A 307 1.99 12.54 11.85
N GLY A 308 1.59 13.42 12.77
CA GLY A 308 2.47 13.93 13.83
C GLY A 308 3.01 12.83 14.75
N ILE A 309 2.14 11.93 15.23
CA ILE A 309 2.55 10.88 16.18
C ILE A 309 3.41 9.81 15.49
N SER A 310 3.16 9.55 14.20
CA SER A 310 3.98 8.64 13.38
C SER A 310 5.41 9.18 13.18
N LEU A 311 5.54 10.49 12.95
CA LEU A 311 6.84 11.17 12.84
C LEU A 311 7.60 11.18 14.17
N VAL A 312 6.89 11.46 15.27
CA VAL A 312 7.45 11.46 16.62
C VAL A 312 7.92 10.05 17.01
N ALA A 313 7.09 9.02 16.82
CA ALA A 313 7.43 7.64 17.16
C ALA A 313 8.75 7.21 16.47
N TYR A 314 8.90 7.52 15.19
CA TYR A 314 10.14 7.24 14.47
C TYR A 314 11.37 7.93 15.09
N LEU A 315 11.26 9.21 15.45
CA LEU A 315 12.36 9.96 16.08
C LEU A 315 12.70 9.45 17.49
N LEU A 316 11.71 8.96 18.24
CA LEU A 316 11.91 8.38 19.57
C LEU A 316 12.62 7.03 19.51
N PHE A 317 12.24 6.17 18.56
CA PHE A 317 12.85 4.85 18.37
C PHE A 317 14.17 4.90 17.58
N ASN A 318 14.38 5.94 16.78
CA ASN A 318 15.56 6.12 15.92
C ASN A 318 16.17 7.52 16.08
N PRO A 319 16.69 7.88 17.28
CA PRO A 319 17.24 9.20 17.53
C PRO A 319 18.45 9.49 16.60
N PRO A 320 18.39 10.52 15.75
CA PRO A 320 19.45 10.78 14.78
C PRO A 320 20.69 11.40 15.44
N LEU A 321 21.87 10.89 15.11
CA LEU A 321 23.16 11.36 15.67
C LEU A 321 23.53 12.82 15.29
N GLY A 322 22.84 13.43 14.33
CA GLY A 322 23.17 14.78 13.82
C GLY A 322 22.00 15.55 13.22
N GLY A 323 20.76 15.25 13.66
CA GLY A 323 19.54 15.80 13.07
C GLY A 323 19.16 15.10 11.76
N LEU A 324 17.85 14.95 11.51
CA LEU A 324 17.31 14.32 10.31
C LEU A 324 16.50 15.33 9.50
N HIS A 325 16.88 15.57 8.25
CA HIS A 325 16.17 16.50 7.38
C HIS A 325 14.72 16.04 7.15
N GLY A 326 13.76 16.97 7.18
CA GLY A 326 12.33 16.64 7.14
C GLY A 326 11.90 15.78 5.95
N THR A 327 12.45 16.00 4.76
CA THR A 327 12.14 15.18 3.58
C THR A 327 12.57 13.72 3.76
N GLU A 328 13.72 13.49 4.39
CA GLU A 328 14.23 12.15 4.68
C GLU A 328 13.47 11.49 5.85
N LEU A 329 13.11 12.27 6.87
CA LEU A 329 12.22 11.79 7.94
C LEU A 329 10.89 11.30 7.36
N ALA A 330 10.25 12.07 6.48
CA ALA A 330 9.01 11.65 5.84
C ALA A 330 9.19 10.40 4.95
N LYS A 331 10.31 10.28 4.23
CA LYS A 331 10.63 9.08 3.44
C LYS A 331 10.72 7.83 4.32
N ARG A 332 11.34 7.92 5.50
CA ARG A 332 11.51 6.75 6.39
C ARG A 332 10.24 6.36 7.10
N VAL A 333 9.39 7.34 7.42
CA VAL A 333 8.12 7.11 8.12
C VAL A 333 7.01 6.67 7.18
N PHE A 334 6.97 7.23 5.96
CA PHE A 334 5.85 7.04 5.03
C PHE A 334 6.23 6.31 3.73
N GLY A 335 7.52 6.03 3.48
CA GLY A 335 8.01 5.41 2.24
C GLY A 335 8.13 6.40 1.07
N GLN A 336 8.90 6.04 0.02
CA GLN A 336 9.10 6.88 -1.17
C GLN A 336 7.79 7.20 -1.93
N GLU A 337 6.76 6.39 -1.80
CA GLU A 337 5.48 6.54 -2.53
C GLU A 337 4.48 7.49 -1.84
N ILE A 338 4.68 7.86 -0.57
CA ILE A 338 3.84 8.83 0.16
C ILE A 338 4.54 10.20 0.27
N LEU A 339 5.27 10.58 -0.79
CA LEU A 339 5.70 11.98 -1.00
C LEU A 339 4.74 12.73 -1.94
N GLN A 340 3.72 12.06 -2.47
CA GLN A 340 2.80 12.61 -3.47
C GLN A 340 1.61 13.41 -2.91
N GLU A 341 1.60 13.71 -1.61
CA GLU A 341 0.63 14.65 -1.02
C GLU A 341 1.34 15.76 -0.24
N ALA A 342 2.34 16.38 -0.87
CA ALA A 342 2.58 17.83 -0.82
C ALA A 342 3.85 18.17 -1.61
N SER A 343 3.67 18.74 -2.81
CA SER A 343 4.67 19.44 -3.64
C SER A 343 5.50 18.60 -4.62
N LEU A 344 5.08 18.62 -5.90
CA LEU A 344 5.88 18.85 -7.12
C LEU A 344 7.19 18.08 -7.40
N GLY A 345 7.65 17.14 -6.57
CA GLY A 345 8.97 16.50 -6.72
C GLY A 345 9.04 15.24 -7.59
N ALA A 346 7.94 14.49 -7.72
CA ALA A 346 7.94 13.26 -8.54
C ALA A 346 7.91 13.57 -10.05
N ASP A 347 7.27 14.68 -10.43
CA ASP A 347 7.30 15.19 -11.81
C ASP A 347 8.68 15.74 -12.17
N SER A 348 9.41 16.37 -11.25
CA SER A 348 10.73 16.94 -11.57
C SER A 348 11.80 15.86 -11.82
N ASP A 349 11.82 14.76 -11.05
CA ASP A 349 12.80 13.68 -11.26
C ASP A 349 12.52 12.88 -12.54
N SER A 350 11.24 12.62 -12.84
CA SER A 350 10.85 11.97 -14.09
C SER A 350 11.05 12.88 -15.31
N THR A 351 10.81 14.18 -15.18
CA THR A 351 11.09 15.19 -16.22
C THR A 351 12.58 15.36 -16.44
N ARG A 352 13.38 15.45 -15.37
CA ARG A 352 14.85 15.50 -15.44
C ARG A 352 15.41 14.28 -16.18
N ARG A 353 14.92 13.09 -15.89
CA ARG A 353 15.38 11.86 -16.55
C ARG A 353 15.01 11.82 -18.03
N LYS A 354 13.87 12.40 -18.44
CA LYS A 354 13.50 12.58 -19.85
C LYS A 354 14.46 13.54 -20.55
N ILE A 355 14.74 14.69 -19.92
CA ILE A 355 15.69 15.70 -20.42
C ILE A 355 17.10 15.07 -20.58
N GLU A 356 17.56 14.28 -19.61
CA GLU A 356 18.86 13.59 -19.67
C GLU A 356 18.93 12.56 -20.82
N ILE A 357 17.85 11.79 -21.03
CA ILE A 357 17.77 10.83 -22.14
C ILE A 357 17.78 11.55 -23.50
N GLU A 358 17.07 12.66 -23.60
CA GLU A 358 17.00 13.46 -24.83
C GLU A 358 18.32 14.17 -25.13
N ALA A 359 19.01 14.69 -24.11
CA ALA A 359 20.35 15.24 -24.23
C ALA A 359 21.39 14.21 -24.68
N ILE A 360 21.23 12.93 -24.30
CA ILE A 360 22.09 11.85 -24.81
C ILE A 360 21.88 11.63 -26.31
N LYS A 361 20.64 11.73 -26.80
CA LYS A 361 20.34 11.60 -28.24
C LYS A 361 20.99 12.73 -29.03
N TRP A 362 20.81 13.98 -28.62
CA TRP A 362 21.40 15.11 -29.34
C TRP A 362 22.94 15.14 -29.23
N ASN A 363 23.51 14.72 -28.10
CA ASN A 363 24.96 14.51 -27.99
C ASN A 363 25.49 13.40 -28.92
N SER A 364 24.66 12.42 -29.30
CA SER A 364 25.05 11.40 -30.26
C SER A 364 25.16 11.97 -31.68
N VAL A 365 24.26 12.89 -32.07
CA VAL A 365 24.31 13.63 -33.34
C VAL A 365 25.56 14.54 -33.39
N MET A 366 25.89 15.21 -32.29
CA MET A 366 27.11 16.03 -32.18
C MET A 366 28.42 15.24 -32.35
N LYS A 367 28.41 13.94 -32.01
CA LYS A 367 29.58 13.06 -32.09
C LYS A 367 29.64 12.27 -33.39
N ASP A 368 28.62 12.36 -34.24
CA ASP A 368 28.57 11.67 -35.52
C ASP A 368 29.44 12.41 -36.56
N PRO A 369 30.50 11.78 -37.09
CA PRO A 369 31.33 12.38 -38.13
C PRO A 369 30.60 12.55 -39.47
N GLU A 370 29.51 11.82 -39.71
CA GLU A 370 28.71 11.92 -40.95
C GLU A 370 27.56 12.93 -40.87
N ALA A 371 27.25 13.44 -39.68
CA ALA A 371 26.21 14.47 -39.50
C ALA A 371 26.64 15.81 -40.13
N SER A 372 25.71 16.42 -40.86
CA SER A 372 25.88 17.71 -41.54
C SER A 372 26.03 18.86 -40.54
N GLU A 373 26.63 19.96 -40.99
CA GLU A 373 26.76 21.18 -40.17
C GLU A 373 25.41 21.74 -39.73
N SER A 374 24.35 21.54 -40.52
CA SER A 374 22.99 21.95 -40.17
C SER A 374 22.42 21.09 -39.02
N GLU A 375 22.62 19.77 -39.06
CA GLU A 375 22.17 18.85 -38.02
C GLU A 375 22.93 19.05 -36.72
N LYS A 376 24.22 19.39 -36.79
CA LYS A 376 25.04 19.75 -35.62
C LYS A 376 24.60 21.07 -35.00
N ALA A 377 24.23 22.07 -35.82
CA ALA A 377 23.70 23.34 -35.33
C ALA A 377 22.36 23.16 -34.60
N GLU A 378 21.44 22.37 -35.17
CA GLU A 378 20.15 22.04 -34.55
C GLU A 378 20.33 21.25 -33.24
N ALA A 379 21.22 20.26 -33.24
CA ALA A 379 21.54 19.49 -32.04
C ALA A 379 22.13 20.37 -30.92
N LEU A 380 22.93 21.39 -31.25
CA LEU A 380 23.49 22.32 -30.29
C LEU A 380 22.42 23.24 -29.67
N GLU A 381 21.48 23.74 -30.47
CA GLU A 381 20.35 24.55 -30.00
C GLU A 381 19.44 23.75 -29.06
N GLU A 382 19.11 22.51 -29.43
CA GLU A 382 18.29 21.63 -28.59
C GLU A 382 19.00 21.24 -27.29
N LEU A 383 20.32 21.02 -27.30
CA LEU A 383 21.09 20.78 -26.08
C LEU A 383 21.05 21.99 -25.13
N GLN A 384 21.07 23.22 -25.66
CA GLN A 384 20.95 24.44 -24.86
C GLN A 384 19.55 24.57 -24.25
N ASN A 385 18.49 24.33 -25.03
CA ASN A 385 17.11 24.34 -24.56
C ASN A 385 16.87 23.31 -23.43
N LEU A 386 17.45 22.12 -23.56
CA LEU A 386 17.38 21.07 -22.54
C LEU A 386 18.13 21.46 -21.25
N ALA A 387 19.27 22.15 -21.36
CA ALA A 387 20.01 22.65 -20.20
C ALA A 387 19.21 23.68 -19.40
N ASP A 388 18.53 24.60 -20.09
CA ASP A 388 17.69 25.62 -19.45
C ASP A 388 16.46 24.99 -18.77
N ALA A 389 15.81 24.01 -19.42
CA ALA A 389 14.71 23.26 -18.84
C ALA A 389 15.12 22.47 -17.58
N LEU A 390 16.34 21.93 -17.55
CA LEU A 390 16.90 21.24 -16.39
C LEU A 390 17.09 22.19 -15.20
N ASN A 391 17.53 23.43 -15.46
CA ASN A 391 17.74 24.43 -14.41
C ASN A 391 16.40 24.90 -13.79
N VAL A 392 15.37 25.10 -14.60
CA VAL A 392 14.00 25.41 -14.13
C VAL A 392 13.44 24.26 -13.28
N THR A 393 13.64 23.03 -13.73
CA THR A 393 13.20 21.82 -13.02
C THR A 393 13.87 21.70 -11.64
N ARG A 394 15.17 22.00 -11.57
CA ARG A 394 15.95 22.02 -10.33
C ARG A 394 15.41 23.06 -9.32
N MET A 395 15.17 24.29 -9.76
CA MET A 395 14.65 25.37 -8.89
C MET A 395 13.26 25.02 -8.31
N ASN A 396 12.40 24.35 -9.09
CA ASN A 396 11.07 23.93 -8.63
C ASN A 396 11.13 22.81 -7.57
N SER A 397 12.11 21.90 -7.67
CA SER A 397 12.30 20.81 -6.70
C SER A 397 12.77 21.31 -5.33
N GLU A 398 13.64 22.32 -5.29
CA GLU A 398 14.13 22.96 -4.05
C GLU A 398 12.98 23.63 -3.29
N GLY A 399 12.05 24.30 -3.99
CA GLY A 399 10.87 24.91 -3.37
C GLY A 399 9.82 23.91 -2.82
N GLY A 400 9.84 22.66 -3.29
CA GLY A 400 8.96 21.59 -2.81
C GLY A 400 9.41 21.00 -1.47
N ALA A 401 10.72 20.80 -1.29
CA ALA A 401 11.31 20.29 -0.06
C ALA A 401 10.99 21.17 1.16
N ASP A 402 11.08 22.49 1.00
CA ASP A 402 10.79 23.46 2.06
C ASP A 402 9.32 23.46 2.49
N LYS A 403 8.38 23.30 1.55
CA LYS A 403 6.95 23.18 1.84
C LYS A 403 6.68 21.93 2.67
N GLN A 404 7.34 20.84 2.34
CA GLN A 404 7.21 19.57 3.06
C GLN A 404 7.75 19.68 4.49
N VAL A 405 8.94 20.26 4.67
CA VAL A 405 9.54 20.51 5.99
C VAL A 405 8.59 21.34 6.87
N ARG A 406 7.99 22.40 6.32
CA ARG A 406 6.99 23.22 7.05
C ARG A 406 5.76 22.41 7.45
N ALA A 407 5.27 21.52 6.59
CA ALA A 407 4.10 20.68 6.88
C ALA A 407 4.39 19.68 8.01
N ILE A 408 5.56 19.04 7.99
CA ILE A 408 6.03 18.13 9.04
C ILE A 408 6.13 18.86 10.38
N ARG A 409 6.78 20.04 10.37
CA ARG A 409 6.96 20.86 11.56
C ARG A 409 5.62 21.24 12.19
N ARG A 410 4.65 21.70 11.38
CA ARG A 410 3.29 22.01 11.84
C ARG A 410 2.53 20.78 12.37
N ALA A 411 2.77 19.59 11.82
CA ALA A 411 2.11 18.38 12.29
C ALA A 411 2.61 17.92 13.67
N ILE A 412 3.91 18.05 13.93
CA ILE A 412 4.52 17.76 15.24
C ILE A 412 4.09 18.80 16.27
N ASP A 413 4.11 20.09 15.90
CA ASP A 413 3.70 21.21 16.78
C ASP A 413 2.26 21.04 17.29
N ARG A 414 1.31 20.80 16.38
CA ARG A 414 -0.10 20.56 16.74
C ARG A 414 -0.30 19.36 17.64
N LEU A 415 0.49 18.30 17.47
CA LEU A 415 0.43 17.15 18.35
C LEU A 415 0.90 17.53 19.76
N ILE A 416 2.05 18.22 19.87
CA ILE A 416 2.61 18.64 21.16
C ILE A 416 1.62 19.53 21.90
N GLU A 417 1.04 20.52 21.24
CA GLU A 417 0.04 21.40 21.88
C GLU A 417 -1.20 20.62 22.32
N LYS A 418 -1.74 19.72 21.47
CA LYS A 418 -2.88 18.86 21.84
C LYS A 418 -2.57 18.00 23.07
N LEU A 419 -1.35 17.47 23.19
CA LEU A 419 -0.94 16.64 24.32
C LEU A 419 -0.78 17.45 25.61
N ARG A 420 -0.20 18.65 25.54
CA ARG A 420 0.01 19.54 26.69
C ARG A 420 -1.30 20.11 27.24
N GLU A 421 -2.33 20.22 26.41
CA GLU A 421 -3.67 20.66 26.80
C GLU A 421 -4.60 19.51 27.21
N ALA A 422 -4.21 18.24 26.98
CA ALA A 422 -5.06 17.06 27.16
C ALA A 422 -5.67 16.95 28.57
N LYS A 423 -6.92 16.49 28.63
CA LYS A 423 -7.68 16.30 29.88
C LYS A 423 -8.17 14.86 30.01
N ASP A 424 -8.32 14.39 31.24
CA ASP A 424 -8.88 13.08 31.55
C ASP A 424 -10.43 13.08 31.52
N ARG A 425 -11.04 11.93 31.82
CA ARG A 425 -12.51 11.78 31.86
C ARG A 425 -13.19 12.63 32.94
N GLN A 426 -12.43 13.11 33.92
CA GLN A 426 -12.87 13.97 35.01
C GLN A 426 -12.57 15.45 34.72
N ASN A 427 -12.14 15.79 33.49
CA ASN A 427 -11.78 17.14 33.04
C ASN A 427 -10.57 17.73 33.78
N ASN A 428 -9.76 16.89 34.43
CA ASN A 428 -8.48 17.28 35.02
C ASN A 428 -7.35 17.15 33.98
N PRO A 429 -6.19 17.79 34.21
CA PRO A 429 -4.98 17.57 33.40
C PRO A 429 -4.64 16.08 33.23
N HIS A 430 -4.57 15.58 32.00
CA HIS A 430 -4.30 14.16 31.76
C HIS A 430 -2.84 13.81 32.15
N PRO A 431 -2.58 12.90 33.11
CA PRO A 431 -1.25 12.68 33.67
C PRO A 431 -0.23 12.17 32.64
N ALA A 432 -0.59 11.13 31.88
CA ALA A 432 0.30 10.56 30.85
C ALA A 432 0.52 11.48 29.65
N LEU A 433 -0.57 11.97 29.03
CA LEU A 433 -0.52 12.75 27.80
C LEU A 433 0.17 14.09 27.97
N ARG A 434 -0.05 14.79 29.09
CA ARG A 434 0.63 16.06 29.35
C ARG A 434 2.10 15.89 29.64
N ALA A 435 2.47 14.90 30.46
CA ALA A 435 3.86 14.59 30.75
C ALA A 435 4.61 14.21 29.45
N PHE A 436 3.99 13.39 28.61
CA PHE A 436 4.52 13.06 27.30
C PHE A 436 4.63 14.28 26.37
N GLY A 437 3.62 15.16 26.34
CA GLY A 437 3.64 16.41 25.58
C GLY A 437 4.78 17.35 26.00
N GLU A 438 5.01 17.52 27.31
CA GLU A 438 6.12 18.32 27.85
C GLU A 438 7.48 17.70 27.53
N HIS A 439 7.59 16.37 27.60
CA HIS A 439 8.80 15.64 27.19
C HIS A 439 9.13 15.88 25.72
N LEU A 440 8.14 15.77 24.82
CA LEU A 440 8.34 16.04 23.40
C LEU A 440 8.70 17.51 23.15
N HIS A 441 8.09 18.44 23.87
CA HIS A 441 8.43 19.86 23.74
C HIS A 441 9.91 20.11 24.12
N LYS A 442 10.33 19.58 25.27
CA LYS A 442 11.68 19.80 25.81
C LYS A 442 12.78 19.07 25.04
N HIS A 443 12.54 17.82 24.66
CA HIS A 443 13.58 16.91 24.15
C HIS A 443 13.53 16.68 22.64
N LEU A 444 12.45 17.07 21.95
CA LEU A 444 12.31 16.96 20.49
C LEU A 444 12.12 18.33 19.85
N TRP A 445 11.15 19.12 20.31
CA TRP A 445 10.79 20.38 19.64
C TRP A 445 11.84 21.48 19.80
N ILE A 446 12.30 21.75 21.02
CA ILE A 446 13.34 22.76 21.29
C ILE A 446 14.67 22.39 20.60
N PRO A 447 15.19 21.15 20.67
CA PRO A 447 16.38 20.77 19.92
C PRO A 447 16.21 20.93 18.41
N SER A 448 15.02 20.61 17.87
CA SER A 448 14.70 20.77 16.45
C SER A 448 14.45 22.22 16.01
N SER A 449 14.35 23.19 16.93
CA SER A 449 14.19 24.62 16.59
C SER A 449 15.51 25.35 16.41
N ARG A 450 16.61 24.80 16.94
CA ARG A 450 17.99 25.25 16.68
C ARG A 450 18.37 25.21 15.19
N PHE A 451 17.59 24.46 14.41
CA PHE A 451 17.74 24.22 12.97
C PHE A 451 16.62 24.88 12.15
N SER A 452 15.85 25.81 12.71
CA SER A 452 14.77 26.53 12.01
C SER A 452 15.16 27.97 11.67
N GLY A 453 14.98 28.37 10.40
CA GLY A 453 15.48 29.64 9.85
C GLY A 453 14.69 30.89 10.21
N ASP A 454 14.19 31.04 11.44
CA ASP A 454 13.55 32.29 11.86
C ASP A 454 14.59 33.31 12.39
N SER A 455 14.32 34.59 12.14
CA SER A 455 15.24 35.74 12.05
C SER A 455 16.15 36.07 13.25
N ARG A 456 16.04 35.34 14.37
CA ARG A 456 16.87 35.55 15.57
C ARG A 456 17.88 34.43 15.84
N SER A 457 17.87 33.34 15.07
CA SER A 457 18.86 32.27 15.21
C SER A 457 19.77 32.21 13.98
N ARG A 458 21.09 32.19 14.22
CA ARG A 458 22.10 32.03 13.16
C ARG A 458 22.05 30.59 12.65
N ALA A 459 21.13 30.29 11.74
CA ALA A 459 21.14 29.02 11.02
C ALA A 459 22.45 28.91 10.23
N ARG A 460 23.20 27.82 10.44
CA ARG A 460 24.32 27.45 9.55
C ARG A 460 23.69 27.06 8.20
N ALA A 461 24.12 27.71 7.11
CA ALA A 461 23.65 27.37 5.77
C ALA A 461 23.79 25.86 5.53
N GLY A 462 22.69 25.18 5.18
CA GLY A 462 22.64 23.74 4.94
C GLY A 462 22.01 22.88 6.06
N VAL A 463 21.66 23.46 7.22
CA VAL A 463 21.08 22.70 8.36
C VAL A 463 19.61 23.06 8.64
N ALA A 464 18.99 23.89 7.81
CA ALA A 464 17.59 24.30 7.96
C ALA A 464 16.64 23.10 7.77
N GLY A 465 15.67 22.91 8.67
CA GLY A 465 14.62 21.89 8.50
C GLY A 465 14.94 20.49 9.04
N GLN A 466 15.90 20.38 9.97
CA GLN A 466 16.25 19.13 10.62
C GLN A 466 15.49 18.90 11.94
N PHE A 467 15.23 17.62 12.23
CA PHE A 467 14.57 17.15 13.46
C PHE A 467 15.53 16.28 14.27
N THR A 468 15.62 16.51 15.57
CA THR A 468 16.45 15.73 16.48
C THR A 468 15.71 15.43 17.77
N TYR A 469 16.06 14.31 18.41
CA TYR A 469 15.55 13.91 19.70
C TYR A 469 16.71 13.71 20.68
N GLU A 470 16.84 14.63 21.64
CA GLU A 470 17.84 14.59 22.71
C GLU A 470 17.28 13.74 23.87
N ARG A 471 17.38 12.41 23.73
CA ARG A 471 16.83 11.44 24.69
C ARG A 471 17.50 11.56 26.07
N PRO A 472 16.74 11.75 27.17
CA PRO A 472 17.24 11.65 28.54
C PRO A 472 17.81 10.26 28.86
N ALA A 473 18.77 10.17 29.78
CA ALA A 473 19.46 8.91 30.11
C ALA A 473 18.54 7.88 30.80
N ASP A 474 17.51 8.36 31.50
CA ASP A 474 16.52 7.61 32.27
C ASP A 474 15.29 7.18 31.44
N VAL A 475 15.19 7.61 30.18
CA VAL A 475 14.04 7.34 29.32
C VAL A 475 14.44 6.40 28.19
N VAL A 476 13.88 5.18 28.22
CA VAL A 476 14.03 4.19 27.14
C VAL A 476 12.63 3.77 26.68
N TRP A 477 12.29 4.14 25.45
CA TRP A 477 11.01 3.80 24.85
C TRP A 477 10.97 2.34 24.44
N VAL A 478 9.94 1.64 24.90
CA VAL A 478 9.59 0.29 24.44
C VAL A 478 8.44 0.41 23.44
N GLU A 479 8.48 -0.38 22.37
CA GLU A 479 7.43 -0.47 21.34
C GLU A 479 6.25 -1.35 21.76
#